data_AF-A0A6P0IUY3-F1
#
_entry.id   AF-A0A6P0IUY3-F1
#
_cell.length_a   1.000
_cell.length_b   1.000
_cell.length_c   1.000
_cell.angle_alpha   90.00
_cell.angle_beta   90.00
_cell.angle_gamma   90.00
#
_symmetry.space_group_name_H-M   'P 1'
#
loop_
_entity.id
_entity.type
_entity.pdbx_description
1 polymer ?
#
loop_
_entity_poly.entity_id
_entity_poly.type
_entity_poly.pdbx_seq_one_letter_code
_entity_poly.pdbx_strand_id
1 'polypeptide(L)' 'GLGLAICRQIVKGWGGKIWANSAGKDQGSQFYFTVPIIQTPKSKHSKARRKR' A
#
# COMPACT_ATOMS: atom_id res chain seq x y z
N GLY A 1 -18.00 -10.27 4.79
CA GLY A 1 -17.78 -9.11 5.69
C GLY A 1 -17.71 -7.82 4.87
N LEU A 2 -18.22 -6.71 5.41
CA LEU A 2 -18.30 -5.42 4.72
C LEU A 2 -16.94 -4.73 4.49
N GLY A 3 -15.94 -4.98 5.36
CA GLY A 3 -14.68 -4.24 5.38
C GLY A 3 -13.94 -4.17 4.03
N LEU A 4 -13.83 -5.29 3.31
CA LEU A 4 -13.14 -5.32 2.02
C LEU A 4 -13.89 -4.56 0.92
N ALA A 5 -15.23 -4.46 1.01
CA ALA A 5 -16.03 -3.64 0.10
C ALA A 5 -15.76 -2.15 0.33
N ILE A 6 -15.66 -1.73 1.59
CA ILE A 6 -15.30 -0.35 1.97
C ILE A 6 -13.87 -0.03 1.51
N CYS A 7 -12.90 -0.90 1.77
CA CYS A 7 -11.53 -0.73 1.28
C CYS A 7 -11.48 -0.60 -0.25
N ARG A 8 -12.29 -1.37 -0.97
CA ARG A 8 -12.42 -1.25 -2.43
C ARG A 8 -12.91 0.12 -2.88
N GLN A 9 -13.90 0.70 -2.20
CA GLN A 9 -14.40 2.03 -2.54
C GLN A 9 -13.35 3.11 -2.28
N ILE A 10 -12.67 3.06 -1.14
CA ILE A 10 -11.61 4.02 -0.77
C ILE A 10 -10.46 3.98 -1.79
N VAL A 11 -9.91 2.80 -2.04
CA VAL A 11 -8.76 2.65 -2.95
C VAL A 11 -9.13 3.07 -4.38
N LYS A 12 -10.34 2.74 -4.86
CA LYS A 12 -10.82 3.22 -6.15
C LYS A 12 -10.97 4.75 -6.21
N GLY A 13 -11.47 5.36 -5.13
CA GLY A 13 -11.61 6.82 -5.02
C GLY A 13 -10.27 7.55 -5.11
N TRP A 14 -9.17 6.91 -4.67
CA TRP A 14 -7.82 7.44 -4.81
C TRP A 14 -7.14 7.08 -6.15
N GLY A 15 -7.87 6.52 -7.12
CA GLY A 15 -7.29 6.09 -8.39
C GLY A 15 -6.40 4.84 -8.29
N GLY A 16 -6.51 4.12 -7.17
CA GLY A 16 -5.76 2.92 -6.87
C GLY A 16 -6.43 1.63 -7.34
N LYS A 17 -5.77 0.49 -7.11
CA LYS A 17 -6.30 -0.85 -7.36
C LYS A 17 -6.13 -1.72 -6.11
N ILE A 18 -7.05 -2.66 -5.87
CA ILE A 18 -6.98 -3.61 -4.74
C ILE A 18 -7.42 -5.00 -5.19
N TRP A 19 -6.73 -6.03 -4.74
CA TRP A 19 -7.02 -7.44 -5.01
C TRP A 19 -6.56 -8.33 -3.86
N ALA A 20 -6.93 -9.61 -3.90
CA ALA A 20 -6.56 -10.58 -2.89
C ALA A 20 -6.09 -11.87 -3.57
N ASN A 21 -5.00 -12.42 -3.06
CA ASN A 21 -4.51 -13.75 -3.44
C ASN A 21 -4.66 -14.67 -2.25
N SER A 22 -5.30 -15.82 -2.44
CA SER A 22 -5.32 -16.91 -1.46
C SER A 22 -4.88 -18.19 -2.16
N ALA A 23 -3.95 -18.91 -1.56
CA ALA A 23 -3.42 -20.16 -2.12
C ALA A 23 -4.39 -21.35 -1.93
N GLY A 24 -5.53 -21.13 -1.29
CA GLY A 24 -6.53 -22.16 -1.01
C GLY A 24 -6.93 -22.20 0.46
N LYS A 25 -7.72 -23.22 0.81
CA LYS A 25 -8.22 -23.44 2.16
C LYS A 25 -7.06 -23.59 3.16
N ASP A 26 -7.21 -22.99 4.34
CA ASP A 26 -6.26 -23.06 5.46
C ASP A 26 -4.87 -22.42 5.20
N GLN A 27 -4.70 -21.69 4.09
CA GLN A 27 -3.44 -21.01 3.73
C GLN A 27 -3.46 -19.49 3.92
N GLY A 28 -4.50 -18.97 4.59
CA GLY A 28 -4.70 -17.54 4.78
C GLY A 28 -4.99 -16.78 3.48
N SER A 29 -4.84 -15.46 3.53
CA SER A 29 -5.12 -14.57 2.39
C SER A 29 -4.18 -13.37 2.42
N GLN A 30 -3.63 -13.02 1.27
CA GLN A 30 -2.79 -11.84 1.07
C GLN A 30 -3.60 -10.78 0.31
N PHE A 31 -3.71 -9.59 0.89
CA PHE A 31 -4.42 -8.47 0.29
C PHE A 31 -3.42 -7.42 -0.18
N TYR A 32 -3.53 -7.04 -1.44
CA TYR A 32 -2.64 -6.06 -2.05
C TYR A 32 -3.45 -4.87 -2.54
N PHE A 33 -2.88 -3.67 -2.39
CA PHE A 33 -3.44 -2.47 -2.96
C PHE A 33 -2.33 -1.54 -3.47
N THR A 34 -2.66 -0.73 -4.45
CA THR A 34 -1.79 0.30 -5.02
C THR A 34 -2.52 1.63 -4.98
N VAL A 35 -1.81 2.71 -4.64
CA VAL A 35 -2.34 4.07 -4.63
C VAL A 35 -1.27 4.99 -5.24
N PRO A 36 -1.66 5.93 -6.12
CA PRO A 36 -0.72 6.93 -6.63
C PRO A 36 -0.19 7.79 -5.49
N ILE A 37 1.13 7.79 -5.29
CA ILE A 37 1.79 8.72 -4.38
C ILE A 37 2.17 9.99 -5.12
N ILE A 38 1.77 11.14 -4.59
CA ILE A 38 2.31 12.42 -5.05
C ILE A 38 3.74 12.47 -4.52
N GLN A 39 4.72 12.53 -5.42
CA GLN A 39 6.12 12.67 -5.02
C GLN A 39 6.28 14.04 -4.35
N THR A 40 6.26 14.07 -3.02
CA THR A 40 6.83 15.19 -2.29
C THR A 40 8.33 15.22 -2.63
N PRO A 41 8.88 16.39 -2.99
CA PRO A 41 10.30 16.49 -3.30
C PRO A 41 11.07 15.95 -2.10
N LYS A 42 11.83 14.88 -2.31
CA LYS A 42 12.65 14.26 -1.27
C LYS A 42 13.53 15.36 -0.68
N SER A 43 13.24 15.78 0.56
CA SER A 43 14.17 16.60 1.30
C SER A 43 15.45 15.79 1.41
N LYS A 44 16.53 16.33 0.82
CA LYS A 44 17.86 15.74 0.88
C LYS A 44 18.31 15.84 2.33
N HIS A 45 17.91 14.90 3.19
CA HIS A 45 18.59 14.70 4.46
C HIS A 45 20.00 14.23 4.14
N SER A 46 20.92 15.18 4.22
CA SER A 46 22.35 14.97 4.24
C SER A 46 22.64 13.87 5.26
N LYS A 47 23.21 12.77 4.78
CA LYS A 47 23.88 11.82 5.67
C LYS A 47 25.05 12.59 6.27
N ALA A 48 24.85 13.20 7.44
CA ALA A 48 25.93 13.72 8.26
C ALA A 48 26.84 12.53 8.55
N ARG A 49 27.95 12.51 7.85
CA ARG A 49 29.03 11.55 7.97
C ARG A 49 29.49 11.54 9.43
N ARG A 50 29.03 10.56 10.21
CA ARG A 50 29.60 10.21 11.52
C ARG A 50 31.01 9.67 11.25
N LYS A 51 31.99 10.57 11.14
CA LYS A 51 33.42 10.24 11.22
C LYS A 51 33.69 9.82 12.66
N ARG A 52 34.20 8.61 12.81
CA ARG A 52 34.95 8.16 13.99
C ARG A 52 36.31 8.84 13.99
#